data_AF-A0A4V3IXH0-F1
#
_entry.id   AF-A0A4V3IXH0-F1
#
_cell.length_a   1.000
_cell.length_b   1.000
_cell.length_c   1.000
_cell.angle_alpha   90.00
_cell.angle_beta   90.00
_cell.angle_gamma   90.00
#
_symmetry.space_group_name_H-M   'P 1'
#
loop_
_entity.id
_entity.type
_entity.pdbx_description
1 polymer ?
#
loop_
_entity_poly.entity_id
_entity_poly.type
_entity_poly.pdbx_seq_one_letter_code
_entity_poly.pdbx_strand_id
1 'polypeptide(L)' 'MAGTADQTITLDTTAPTVAIAGGSSLTTADGTPTISGTTDAPVGTAVAVTVAGQMLATTVVDGGTWSVTAAALGEGE' A
#
# COMPACT_ATOMS: atom_id res chain seq x y z
N MET A 1 28.10 -11.27 41.33
CA MET A 1 27.88 -11.80 39.97
C MET A 1 26.97 -10.81 39.27
N ALA A 2 27.49 -10.05 38.30
CA ALA A 2 26.68 -9.13 37.50
C ALA A 2 26.18 -9.91 36.29
N GLY A 3 24.88 -10.20 36.23
CA GLY A 3 24.25 -10.74 35.03
C GLY A 3 23.95 -9.58 34.09
N THR A 4 24.73 -9.44 33.04
CA THR A 4 24.39 -8.54 31.94
C THR A 4 23.31 -9.23 31.12
N ALA A 5 22.11 -8.65 31.09
CA ALA A 5 21.04 -9.07 30.19
C ALA A 5 21.15 -8.22 28.93
N ASP A 6 21.70 -8.78 27.86
CA ASP A 6 21.69 -8.15 26.54
C ASP A 6 20.28 -8.30 25.96
N GLN A 7 19.46 -7.25 26.09
CA GLN A 7 18.16 -7.18 25.44
C GLN A 7 18.32 -6.47 24.09
N THR A 8 18.52 -7.25 23.04
CA THR A 8 18.55 -6.75 21.67
C THR A 8 17.13 -6.38 21.25
N ILE A 9 16.77 -5.11 21.39
CA ILE A 9 15.55 -4.54 20.80
C ILE A 9 15.91 -4.10 19.39
N THR A 10 15.50 -4.89 18.40
CA THR A 10 15.55 -4.50 16.99
C THR A 10 14.32 -3.62 16.72
N LEU A 11 14.49 -2.30 16.88
CA LEU A 11 13.49 -1.33 16.43
C LEU A 11 13.71 -1.10 14.94
N ASP A 12 13.05 -1.92 14.12
CA ASP A 12 13.02 -1.70 12.68
C ASP A 12 12.14 -0.47 12.40
N THR A 13 12.81 0.62 12.01
CA THR A 13 12.18 1.92 11.67
C THR A 13 12.20 2.17 10.16
N THR A 14 12.46 1.13 9.35
CA THR A 14 12.35 1.27 7.90
C THR A 14 10.92 1.68 7.57
N ALA A 15 10.77 2.91 7.07
CA ALA A 15 9.48 3.37 6.60
C ALA A 15 9.08 2.49 5.41
N PRO A 16 7.85 1.96 5.38
CA PRO A 16 7.42 1.14 4.26
C PRO A 16 7.46 1.99 2.99
N THR A 17 8.22 1.53 2.00
CA THR A 17 8.17 2.13 0.66
C THR A 17 6.92 1.62 -0.04
N VAL A 18 6.11 2.50 -0.61
CA VAL A 18 4.94 2.15 -1.42
C VAL A 18 5.16 2.67 -2.83
N ALA A 19 5.11 1.79 -3.82
CA ALA A 19 5.19 2.13 -5.22
C ALA A 19 3.87 1.80 -5.90
N ILE A 20 3.37 2.71 -6.74
CA ILE A 20 2.17 2.50 -7.56
C ILE A 20 2.63 2.03 -8.94
N ALA A 21 2.11 0.91 -9.40
CA ALA A 21 2.35 0.40 -10.74
C ALA A 21 1.79 1.41 -11.76
N GLY A 22 2.68 1.99 -12.55
CA GLY A 22 2.38 3.05 -13.53
C GLY A 22 2.55 4.49 -13.03
N GLY A 23 3.05 4.68 -11.81
CA GLY A 23 3.58 5.96 -11.32
C GLY A 23 2.53 7.00 -10.95
N SER A 24 2.99 8.21 -10.64
CA SER A 24 2.15 9.34 -10.19
C SER A 24 1.28 9.96 -11.30
N SER A 25 1.47 9.52 -12.54
CA SER A 25 0.79 10.06 -13.73
C SER A 25 -0.10 9.03 -14.43
N LEU A 26 -0.50 7.96 -13.72
CA LEU A 26 -1.43 6.99 -14.29
C LEU A 26 -2.79 7.65 -14.49
N THR A 27 -3.08 8.08 -15.71
CA THR A 27 -4.38 8.61 -16.13
C THR A 27 -5.14 7.50 -16.84
N THR A 28 -6.35 7.21 -16.38
CA THR A 28 -7.24 6.23 -17.00
C THR A 28 -8.59 6.92 -17.20
N ALA A 29 -9.18 6.69 -18.38
CA ALA A 29 -10.52 7.13 -18.74
C ALA A 29 -11.57 6.05 -18.40
N ASP A 30 -11.16 4.97 -17.72
CA ASP A 30 -12.08 3.95 -17.22
C ASP A 30 -12.76 4.48 -15.97
N GLY A 31 -14.09 4.35 -15.91
CA GLY A 31 -14.85 4.61 -14.69
C GLY A 31 -14.49 3.64 -13.55
N THR A 32 -13.81 2.53 -13.81
CA THR A 32 -13.40 1.54 -12.80
C THR A 32 -11.90 1.26 -12.87
N PRO A 33 -11.03 2.22 -12.52
CA PRO A 33 -9.61 2.01 -12.61
C PRO A 33 -9.13 0.98 -11.59
N THR A 34 -8.25 0.09 -12.04
CA THR A 34 -7.55 -0.85 -11.14
C THR A 34 -6.16 -0.30 -10.86
N ILE A 35 -5.88 -0.02 -9.59
CA ILE A 35 -4.60 0.49 -9.10
C ILE A 35 -3.90 -0.70 -8.46
N SER A 36 -2.73 -1.03 -8.98
CA SER A 36 -1.84 -2.02 -8.37
C SER A 36 -0.54 -1.35 -7.96
N GLY A 37 0.21 -2.01 -7.10
CA GLY A 37 1.48 -1.50 -6.64
C GLY A 37 2.25 -2.52 -5.82
N THR A 38 3.43 -2.11 -5.38
CA THR A 38 4.25 -2.88 -4.45
C THR A 38 4.50 -2.07 -3.19
N THR A 39 4.83 -2.76 -2.11
CA THR A 39 5.24 -2.16 -0.86
C THR A 39 6.21 -3.08 -0.15
N ASP A 40 7.14 -2.49 0.59
CA ASP A 40 8.07 -3.20 1.46
C ASP A 40 7.46 -3.48 2.85
N ALA A 41 6.19 -3.13 3.04
CA ALA A 41 5.45 -3.51 4.24
C ALA A 41 5.19 -5.03 4.28
N PRO A 42 5.16 -5.66 5.47
CA PRO A 42 4.88 -7.08 5.59
C PRO A 42 3.48 -7.43 5.08
N VAL A 43 3.32 -8.68 4.62
CA VAL A 43 2.04 -9.27 4.25
C VAL A 43 1.00 -9.04 5.34
N GLY A 44 -0.22 -8.66 4.92
CA GLY A 44 -1.31 -8.34 5.83
C GLY A 44 -1.33 -6.88 6.30
N THR A 45 -0.35 -6.05 5.91
CA THR A 45 -0.41 -4.61 6.14
C THR A 45 -1.60 -4.00 5.38
N ALA A 46 -2.35 -3.12 6.04
CA ALA A 46 -3.42 -2.38 5.39
C ALA A 46 -2.85 -1.24 4.53
N VAL A 47 -3.21 -1.22 3.25
CA VAL A 47 -2.86 -0.16 2.29
C VAL A 47 -4.13 0.61 1.96
N ALA A 48 -4.12 1.91 2.19
CA ALA A 48 -5.22 2.81 1.85
C ALA A 48 -4.83 3.67 0.64
N VAL A 49 -5.63 3.61 -0.41
CA VAL A 49 -5.44 4.33 -1.68
C VAL A 49 -6.65 5.20 -1.91
N THR A 50 -6.44 6.48 -2.18
CA THR A 50 -7.54 7.39 -2.52
C THR A 50 -7.58 7.60 -4.02
N VAL A 51 -8.71 7.24 -4.65
CA VAL A 51 -8.91 7.34 -6.10
C VAL A 51 -10.09 8.25 -6.35
N ALA A 52 -9.84 9.44 -6.88
CA ALA A 52 -10.87 10.45 -7.19
C ALA A 52 -11.89 10.65 -6.05
N GLY A 53 -11.40 10.70 -4.81
CA GLY A 53 -12.21 10.91 -3.60
C GLY A 53 -12.76 9.64 -2.95
N GLN A 54 -12.66 8.49 -3.60
CA GLN A 54 -13.00 7.20 -2.99
C GLN A 54 -11.80 6.67 -2.20
N MET A 55 -12.00 6.33 -0.93
CA MET A 55 -10.98 5.64 -0.13
C MET A 55 -11.12 4.14 -0.32
N LEU A 56 -10.10 3.53 -0.91
CA LEU A 56 -9.99 2.09 -1.10
C LEU A 56 -8.97 1.52 -0.13
N ALA A 57 -9.38 0.51 0.63
CA ALA A 57 -8.50 -0.25 1.49
C ALA A 57 -8.22 -1.61 0.85
N THR A 58 -6.96 -2.00 0.84
CA THR A 58 -6.51 -3.36 0.50
C THR A 58 -5.49 -3.82 1.50
N THR A 59 -5.06 -5.06 1.36
CA THR A 59 -4.00 -5.65 2.17
C THR A 59 -2.86 -6.09 1.28
N VAL A 60 -1.64 -5.95 1.78
CA VAL A 60 -0.45 -6.47 1.10
C VAL A 60 -0.53 -7.99 1.03
N VAL A 61 -0.42 -8.53 -0.18
CA VAL A 61 -0.35 -9.97 -0.46
C VAL A 61 1.10 -10.43 -0.54
N ASP A 62 1.28 -11.75 -0.63
CA ASP A 62 2.61 -12.38 -0.72
C ASP A 62 3.47 -11.74 -1.82
N GLY A 63 4.74 -11.51 -1.51
CA GLY A 63 5.65 -10.78 -2.39
C GLY A 63 5.54 -9.25 -2.31
N GLY A 64 4.89 -8.69 -1.29
CA GLY A 64 4.83 -7.24 -1.09
C GLY A 64 3.96 -6.52 -2.12
N THR A 65 2.99 -7.22 -2.72
CA THR A 65 2.16 -6.65 -3.80
C THR A 65 0.81 -6.24 -3.24
N TRP A 66 0.15 -5.27 -3.86
CA TRP A 66 -1.22 -4.89 -3.51
C TRP A 66 -2.00 -4.46 -4.76
N SER A 67 -3.32 -4.61 -4.70
CA SER A 67 -4.21 -4.18 -5.78
C SER A 67 -5.56 -3.74 -5.19
N VAL A 68 -6.10 -2.66 -5.75
CA VAL A 68 -7.44 -2.13 -5.48
C VAL A 68 -8.12 -1.82 -6.79
N THR A 69 -9.40 -2.12 -6.88
CA THR A 69 -10.24 -1.68 -8.01
C THR A 69 -11.18 -0.63 -7.49
N ALA A 70 -11.07 0.60 -8.00
CA ALA A 70 -12.02 1.65 -7.71
C ALA A 70 -13.41 1.26 -8.20
N ALA A 71 -14.43 1.54 -7.39
CA ALA A 71 -15.81 1.44 -7.84
C ALA A 71 -16.08 2.52 -8.89
N ALA A 72 -17.17 2.37 -9.64
CA ALA A 72 -17.56 3.27 -10.72
C ALA A 72 -17.46 4.74 -10.29
N LEU A 73 -16.38 5.38 -10.74
CA LEU A 73 -16.23 6.81 -10.80
C LEU A 73 -17.23 7.24 -11.84
N GLY A 74 -18.31 7.91 -11.40
CA GLY A 74 -19.18 8.59 -12.34
C GLY A 74 -18.29 9.48 -13.20
N GLU A 75 -18.35 9.30 -14.52
CA GLU A 75 -17.84 10.30 -15.44
C GLU A 75 -18.42 11.64 -14.96
N GLY A 76 -17.54 12.57 -14.58
CA GLY A 76 -17.98 13.87 -14.08
C GLY A 76 -18.93 14.50 -15.10
N GLU A 77 -20.09 14.95 -14.64
CA GLU A 77 -20.89 15.92 -15.38
C GLU A 77 -20.09 17.20 -15.66
#